data_AF-A0A3N1H619-F1
#
_entry.id   AF-A0A3N1H619-F1
#
_cell.length_a   1.000
_cell.length_b   1.000
_cell.length_c   1.000
_cell.angle_alpha   90.00
_cell.angle_beta   90.00
_cell.angle_gamma   90.00
#
_symmetry.space_group_name_H-M   'P 1'
#
loop_
_entity.id
_entity.type
_entity.pdbx_description
1 polymer ?
#
loop_
_entity_poly.entity_id
_entity_poly.type
_entity_poly.pdbx_seq_one_letter_code
_entity_poly.pdbx_strand_id
1 'polypeptide(L)'
;MPTEKERLDEVEPTVADLVATTQALTAELNRVSERLHVLERRLSGAGSGPDEDLDSTEGIADTVNALRAAWDAEQELLADSVRADLNAEVAEYESLAQQRDAGLAKLSTGRMPRFERDALQHEVQNLEWRVNAQEAGARAASHRLSADRLAAEEPWRAEAVMAGDKARQEVLDIARRRLTRALAADTRLPLWFRVGLGEITTPDPSRWVEAAVALVAYRLEYGVVDPISPLGEIPSATSGFAAWVRRAEAHTDIVDQLESLRP
;
A
#
# COMPACT_ATOMS: atom_id res chain seq x y z
N MET A 1 -36.03 -56.95 -41.45
CA MET A 1 -35.72 -55.53 -41.70
C MET A 1 -36.84 -54.73 -41.05
N PRO A 2 -36.57 -53.90 -40.04
CA PRO A 2 -37.60 -53.09 -39.41
C PRO A 2 -38.23 -52.17 -40.46
N THR A 3 -39.56 -52.02 -40.40
CA THR A 3 -40.29 -51.14 -41.30
C THR A 3 -39.95 -49.68 -41.00
N GLU A 4 -40.08 -48.81 -41.99
CA GLU A 4 -39.80 -47.37 -41.86
C GLU A 4 -40.62 -46.73 -40.72
N LYS A 5 -41.83 -47.27 -40.47
CA LYS A 5 -42.69 -46.87 -39.37
C LYS A 5 -42.13 -47.27 -37.99
N GLU A 6 -41.63 -48.50 -37.83
CA GLU A 6 -41.01 -48.95 -36.56
C GLU A 6 -39.74 -48.16 -36.24
N ARG A 7 -38.99 -47.73 -37.26
CA ARG A 7 -37.83 -46.83 -37.07
C ARG A 7 -38.26 -45.41 -36.69
N LEU A 8 -39.37 -44.92 -37.23
CA LEU A 8 -39.91 -43.61 -36.86
C LEU A 8 -40.43 -43.62 -35.41
N ASP A 9 -41.14 -44.67 -35.02
CA ASP A 9 -41.69 -44.85 -33.66
C ASP A 9 -40.58 -44.93 -32.59
N GLU A 10 -39.36 -45.35 -32.96
CA GLU A 10 -38.19 -45.39 -32.07
C GLU A 10 -37.42 -44.04 -32.03
N VAL A 11 -37.38 -43.31 -33.15
CA VAL A 11 -36.66 -42.03 -33.25
C VAL A 11 -37.47 -40.85 -32.71
N GLU A 12 -38.80 -40.86 -32.88
CA GLU A 12 -39.71 -39.80 -32.42
C GLU A 12 -39.63 -39.51 -30.90
N PRO A 13 -39.64 -40.51 -29.99
CA PRO A 13 -39.46 -40.24 -28.56
C PRO A 13 -38.05 -39.71 -28.26
N THR A 14 -37.02 -40.19 -28.97
CA THR A 14 -35.64 -39.73 -28.78
C THR A 14 -35.46 -38.27 -29.20
N VAL A 15 -36.11 -37.86 -30.30
CA VAL A 15 -36.13 -36.46 -30.74
C VAL A 15 -36.91 -35.59 -29.77
N ALA A 16 -38.06 -36.06 -29.27
CA ALA A 16 -38.83 -35.35 -28.25
C ALA A 16 -38.03 -35.13 -26.96
N ASP A 17 -37.29 -36.15 -26.50
CA ASP A 17 -36.39 -36.07 -25.35
C ASP A 17 -35.23 -35.08 -25.60
N LEU A 18 -34.62 -35.08 -26.79
CA LEU A 18 -33.59 -34.10 -27.16
C LEU A 18 -34.14 -32.66 -27.17
N VAL A 19 -35.34 -32.45 -27.69
CA VAL A 19 -36.00 -31.14 -27.71
C VAL A 19 -36.30 -30.68 -26.28
N ALA A 20 -36.80 -31.56 -25.42
CA ALA A 20 -37.04 -31.24 -24.01
C ALA A 20 -35.73 -30.88 -23.28
N THR A 21 -34.66 -31.65 -23.53
CA THR A 21 -33.34 -31.43 -22.91
C THR A 21 -32.72 -30.11 -23.38
N THR A 22 -32.80 -29.79 -24.66
CA THR A 22 -32.27 -28.52 -25.22
C THR A 22 -33.05 -27.31 -24.71
N GLN A 23 -34.37 -27.41 -24.55
CA GLN A 23 -35.18 -26.36 -23.93
C GLN A 23 -34.81 -26.15 -22.46
N ALA A 24 -34.62 -27.24 -21.70
CA ALA A 24 -34.19 -27.17 -20.30
C ALA A 24 -32.79 -26.53 -20.17
N LEU A 25 -31.82 -26.93 -21.01
CA LEU A 25 -30.48 -26.34 -21.03
C LEU A 25 -30.50 -24.86 -21.42
N THR A 26 -31.35 -24.46 -22.37
CA THR A 26 -31.50 -23.05 -22.76
C THR A 26 -32.07 -22.22 -21.61
N ALA A 27 -33.06 -22.74 -20.89
CA ALA A 27 -33.62 -22.07 -19.72
C ALA A 27 -32.58 -21.92 -18.59
N GLU A 28 -31.80 -22.96 -18.31
CA GLU A 28 -30.71 -22.88 -17.33
C GLU A 28 -29.60 -21.92 -17.76
N LEU A 29 -29.21 -21.91 -19.04
CA LEU A 29 -28.23 -20.97 -19.57
C LEU A 29 -28.71 -19.52 -19.44
N ASN A 30 -29.97 -19.24 -19.78
CA ASN A 30 -30.56 -17.92 -19.62
C ASN A 30 -30.56 -17.49 -18.14
N ARG A 31 -30.96 -18.40 -17.24
CA ARG A 31 -30.95 -18.15 -15.79
C ARG A 31 -29.54 -17.86 -15.26
N VAL A 32 -28.53 -18.60 -15.72
CA VAL A 32 -27.13 -18.36 -15.34
C VAL A 32 -26.64 -17.03 -15.91
N SER A 33 -26.97 -16.71 -17.16
CA SER A 33 -26.59 -15.46 -17.83
C SER A 33 -27.20 -14.23 -17.13
N GLU A 34 -28.48 -14.30 -16.74
CA GLU A 34 -29.13 -13.24 -15.97
C GLU A 34 -28.47 -13.06 -14.59
N ARG A 35 -28.12 -14.17 -13.92
CA ARG A 35 -27.40 -14.11 -12.64
C ARG A 35 -26.00 -13.51 -12.81
N LEU A 36 -25.30 -13.85 -13.88
CA LEU A 36 -24.00 -13.27 -14.21
C LEU A 36 -24.12 -11.76 -14.45
N HIS A 37 -25.09 -11.31 -15.25
CA HIS A 37 -25.30 -9.87 -15.47
C HIS A 37 -25.63 -9.10 -14.19
N VAL A 38 -26.43 -9.67 -13.29
CA VAL A 38 -26.68 -9.04 -11.99
C VAL A 38 -25.39 -8.97 -11.15
N LEU A 39 -24.57 -10.01 -11.17
CA LEU A 39 -23.28 -10.03 -10.47
C LEU A 39 -22.29 -9.03 -11.08
N GLU A 40 -22.15 -9.00 -12.40
CA GLU A 40 -21.33 -8.03 -13.13
C GLU A 40 -21.76 -6.60 -12.84
N ARG A 41 -23.07 -6.35 -12.79
CA ARG A 41 -23.61 -5.03 -12.45
C ARG A 41 -23.34 -4.63 -11.00
N ARG A 42 -23.47 -5.58 -10.06
CA ARG A 42 -23.13 -5.36 -8.63
C ARG A 42 -21.66 -5.02 -8.47
N LEU A 43 -20.83 -5.80 -9.14
CA LEU A 43 -19.39 -5.72 -9.03
C LEU A 43 -18.83 -4.48 -9.75
N SER A 44 -19.43 -4.05 -10.86
CA SER A 44 -19.16 -2.74 -11.47
C SER A 44 -19.69 -1.54 -10.67
N GLY A 45 -20.32 -1.79 -9.52
CA GLY A 45 -20.88 -0.76 -8.65
C GLY A 45 -22.10 -0.04 -9.22
N ALA A 46 -22.66 -0.51 -10.34
CA ALA A 46 -23.86 0.02 -10.99
C ALA A 46 -25.15 -0.61 -10.43
N GLY A 47 -25.16 -0.87 -9.11
CA GLY A 47 -26.32 -1.44 -8.40
C GLY A 47 -27.60 -0.63 -8.61
N SER A 48 -28.74 -1.24 -8.30
CA SER A 48 -30.05 -0.59 -8.43
C SER A 48 -30.55 0.09 -7.15
N GLY A 49 -29.87 -0.17 -6.01
CA GLY A 49 -30.21 0.34 -4.69
C GLY A 49 -29.90 1.84 -4.46
N PRO A 50 -29.95 2.30 -3.20
CA PRO A 50 -29.50 3.64 -2.83
C PRO A 50 -27.98 3.81 -3.02
N ASP A 51 -27.52 5.06 -3.03
CA ASP A 51 -26.10 5.39 -3.08
C ASP A 51 -25.44 5.02 -1.74
N GLU A 52 -24.38 4.22 -1.80
CA GLU A 52 -23.60 3.80 -0.64
C GLU A 52 -22.46 4.78 -0.39
N ASP A 53 -22.34 5.26 0.86
CA ASP A 53 -21.21 6.07 1.29
C ASP A 53 -20.14 5.19 1.94
N LEU A 54 -19.17 4.75 1.14
CA LEU A 54 -18.03 3.95 1.60
C LEU A 54 -17.06 4.76 2.49
N ASP A 55 -17.06 6.09 2.34
CA ASP A 55 -16.18 7.03 3.06
C ASP A 55 -16.79 7.47 4.41
N SER A 56 -18.02 7.05 4.73
CA SER A 56 -18.71 7.42 5.97
C SER A 56 -17.87 7.11 7.21
N THR A 57 -17.83 8.04 8.18
CA THR A 57 -17.15 7.80 9.47
C THR A 57 -18.10 7.33 10.56
N GLU A 58 -19.38 7.14 10.22
CA GLU A 58 -20.40 6.69 11.16
C GLU A 58 -20.07 5.27 11.66
N GLY A 59 -20.11 5.10 12.99
CA GLY A 59 -19.80 3.84 13.67
C GLY A 59 -18.30 3.49 13.76
N ILE A 60 -17.40 4.34 13.23
CA ILE A 60 -15.94 4.09 13.23
C ILE A 60 -15.13 5.30 13.70
N ALA A 61 -15.77 6.28 14.34
CA ALA A 61 -15.16 7.53 14.75
C ALA A 61 -13.93 7.32 15.64
N ASP A 62 -13.97 6.36 16.56
CA ASP A 62 -12.84 6.05 17.44
C ASP A 62 -11.63 5.54 16.67
N THR A 63 -11.84 4.64 15.70
CA THR A 63 -10.79 4.13 14.81
C THR A 63 -10.17 5.26 13.99
N VAL A 64 -10.99 6.13 13.40
CA VAL A 64 -10.51 7.30 12.62
C VAL A 64 -9.74 8.28 13.51
N ASN A 65 -10.20 8.51 14.75
CA ASN A 65 -9.51 9.38 15.69
C ASN A 65 -8.15 8.80 16.10
N ALA A 66 -8.05 7.48 16.31
CA ALA A 66 -6.79 6.81 16.59
C ALA A 66 -5.81 6.93 15.41
N LEU A 67 -6.28 6.79 14.16
CA LEU A 67 -5.46 6.99 12.96
C LEU A 67 -4.95 8.42 12.84
N ARG A 68 -5.79 9.42 13.15
CA ARG A 68 -5.38 10.83 13.16
C ARG A 68 -4.35 11.11 14.24
N ALA A 69 -4.55 10.60 15.45
CA ALA A 69 -3.58 10.73 16.53
C ALA A 69 -2.22 10.09 16.16
N ALA A 70 -2.25 8.92 15.52
CA ALA A 70 -1.06 8.26 15.02
C ALA A 70 -0.38 9.07 13.91
N TRP A 71 -1.15 9.61 12.96
CA TRP A 71 -0.64 10.50 11.93
C TRP A 71 0.10 11.69 12.54
N ASP A 72 -0.52 12.39 13.48
CA ASP A 72 0.07 13.55 14.15
C ASP A 72 1.36 13.18 14.92
N ALA A 73 1.40 12.01 15.57
CA ALA A 73 2.60 11.51 16.23
C ALA A 73 3.73 11.18 15.24
N GLU A 74 3.39 10.56 14.11
CA GLU A 74 4.35 10.12 13.09
C GLU A 74 4.88 11.25 12.20
N GLN A 75 4.25 12.43 12.22
CA GLN A 75 4.73 13.62 11.51
C GLN A 75 6.04 14.17 12.07
N GLU A 76 6.39 13.81 13.30
CA GLU A 76 7.62 14.28 13.96
C GLU A 76 8.67 13.17 14.10
N LEU A 77 8.31 11.93 13.74
CA LEU A 77 9.22 10.79 13.71
C LEU A 77 9.78 10.61 12.31
N LEU A 78 11.05 10.27 12.21
CA LEU A 78 11.67 9.86 10.95
C LEU A 78 11.20 8.46 10.56
N ALA A 79 11.09 8.20 9.26
CA ALA A 79 10.87 6.85 8.74
C ALA A 79 12.11 5.96 8.99
N ASP A 80 11.92 4.65 9.11
CA ASP A 80 13.00 3.70 9.39
C ASP A 80 14.09 3.71 8.31
N SER A 81 13.70 3.81 7.03
CA SER A 81 14.61 3.95 5.90
C SER A 81 15.48 5.22 6.03
N VAL A 82 14.86 6.34 6.38
CA VAL A 82 15.56 7.62 6.59
C VAL A 82 16.47 7.56 7.81
N ARG A 83 16.06 6.91 8.90
CA ARG A 83 16.95 6.68 10.05
C ARG A 83 18.16 5.83 9.65
N ALA A 84 17.97 4.79 8.84
CA ALA A 84 19.06 3.94 8.38
C ALA A 84 20.08 4.73 7.55
N ASP A 85 19.61 5.54 6.60
CA ASP A 85 20.47 6.37 5.76
C ASP A 85 21.26 7.40 6.59
N LEU A 86 20.60 8.09 7.52
CA LEU A 86 21.28 9.08 8.38
C LEU A 86 22.28 8.42 9.33
N ASN A 87 21.97 7.24 9.88
CA ASN A 87 22.93 6.49 10.70
C ASN A 87 24.14 6.05 9.88
N ALA A 88 23.94 5.62 8.62
CA ALA A 88 25.02 5.26 7.73
C ALA A 88 25.93 6.46 7.41
N GLU A 89 25.35 7.65 7.17
CA GLU A 89 26.10 8.89 6.94
C GLU A 89 26.96 9.27 8.16
N VAL A 90 26.38 9.22 9.37
CA VAL A 90 27.11 9.50 10.61
C VAL A 90 28.22 8.47 10.83
N ALA A 91 27.95 7.18 10.62
CA ALA A 91 28.93 6.12 10.79
C ALA A 91 30.09 6.21 9.79
N GLU A 92 29.83 6.58 8.53
CA GLU A 92 30.86 6.81 7.53
C GLU A 92 31.80 7.94 7.97
N TYR A 93 31.22 9.08 8.40
CA TYR A 93 31.98 10.22 8.89
C TYR A 93 32.83 9.85 10.10
N GLU A 94 32.27 9.15 11.09
CA GLU A 94 32.99 8.70 12.28
C GLU A 94 34.15 7.75 11.93
N SER A 95 33.94 6.84 10.98
CA SER A 95 34.99 5.94 10.49
C SER A 95 36.15 6.70 9.83
N LEU A 96 35.86 7.71 9.02
CA LEU A 96 36.89 8.55 8.40
C LEU A 96 37.66 9.38 9.44
N ALA A 97 36.95 9.95 10.41
CA ALA A 97 37.57 10.69 11.51
C ALA A 97 38.50 9.78 12.34
N GLN A 98 38.06 8.56 12.67
CA GLN A 98 38.87 7.58 13.39
C GLN A 98 40.12 7.17 12.60
N GLN A 99 40.01 6.95 11.28
CA GLN A 99 41.15 6.62 10.42
C GLN A 99 42.17 7.77 10.37
N ARG A 100 41.68 9.02 10.23
CA ARG A 100 42.53 10.22 10.27
C ARG A 100 43.27 10.32 11.60
N ASP A 101 42.56 10.16 12.72
CA ASP A 101 43.13 10.30 14.07
C ASP A 101 44.15 9.19 14.35
N ALA A 102 43.89 7.96 13.90
CA ALA A 102 44.86 6.86 13.97
C ALA A 102 46.11 7.13 13.12
N GLY A 103 45.95 7.72 11.93
CA GLY A 103 47.07 8.13 11.07
C GLY A 103 47.92 9.23 11.71
N LEU A 104 47.28 10.26 12.28
CA LEU A 104 47.94 11.33 13.03
C LEU A 104 48.70 10.79 14.25
N ALA A 105 48.09 9.86 15.00
CA ALA A 105 48.74 9.20 16.12
C ALA A 105 50.00 8.44 15.67
N LYS A 106 49.93 7.69 14.56
CA LYS A 106 51.11 6.99 13.99
C LYS A 106 52.21 7.96 13.59
N LEU A 107 51.88 9.07 12.92
CA LEU A 107 52.86 10.12 12.55
C LEU A 107 53.57 10.71 13.79
N SER A 108 52.85 10.88 14.90
CA SER A 108 53.39 11.43 16.14
C SER A 108 54.41 10.51 16.84
N THR A 109 54.33 9.19 16.66
CA THR A 109 55.21 8.21 17.32
C THR A 109 56.66 8.16 16.78
N GLY A 110 56.96 8.89 15.70
CA GLY A 110 58.33 9.27 15.30
C GLY A 110 59.24 8.17 14.73
N ARG A 111 58.93 6.87 14.89
CA ARG A 111 59.74 5.76 14.36
C ARG A 111 59.18 5.23 13.04
N MET A 112 59.58 5.87 11.93
CA MET A 112 59.30 5.36 10.58
C MET A 112 60.33 5.90 9.56
N PRO A 113 60.70 5.10 8.53
CA PRO A 113 61.44 5.57 7.37
C PRO A 113 60.75 6.78 6.70
N ARG A 114 61.54 7.66 6.07
CA ARG A 114 61.04 8.90 5.47
C ARG A 114 59.95 8.65 4.41
N PHE A 115 60.12 7.65 3.53
CA PHE A 115 59.15 7.37 2.48
C PHE A 115 57.80 6.88 3.04
N GLU A 116 57.81 6.09 4.13
CA GLU A 116 56.57 5.65 4.81
C GLU A 116 55.88 6.81 5.51
N ARG A 117 56.66 7.73 6.11
CA ARG A 117 56.14 8.96 6.71
C ARG A 117 55.46 9.83 5.67
N ASP A 118 56.12 10.08 4.54
CA ASP A 118 55.60 10.93 3.48
C ASP A 118 54.30 10.33 2.89
N ALA A 119 54.26 9.01 2.67
CA ALA A 119 53.05 8.31 2.21
C ALA A 119 51.89 8.42 3.21
N LEU A 120 52.15 8.17 4.49
CA LEU A 120 51.14 8.28 5.55
C LEU A 120 50.66 9.72 5.73
N GLN A 121 51.54 10.71 5.56
CA GLN A 121 51.17 12.12 5.61
C GLN A 121 50.19 12.48 4.49
N HIS A 122 50.42 11.99 3.27
CA HIS A 122 49.48 12.18 2.17
C HIS A 122 48.14 11.49 2.41
N GLU A 123 48.14 10.29 2.98
CA GLU A 123 46.91 9.58 3.36
C GLU A 123 46.10 10.37 4.39
N VAL A 124 46.76 10.87 5.44
CA VAL A 124 46.11 11.69 6.48
C VAL A 124 45.55 12.99 5.90
N GLN A 125 46.26 13.68 5.02
CA GLN A 125 45.77 14.89 4.35
C GLN A 125 44.53 14.60 3.49
N ASN A 126 44.52 13.47 2.77
CA ASN A 126 43.35 13.05 2.00
C ASN A 126 42.15 12.73 2.91
N LEU A 127 42.38 12.05 4.03
CA LEU A 127 41.34 11.77 5.02
C LEU A 127 40.81 13.06 5.66
N GLU A 128 41.69 13.99 6.02
CA GLU A 128 41.31 15.30 6.57
C GLU A 128 40.41 16.08 5.60
N TRP A 129 40.76 16.11 4.31
CA TRP A 129 39.92 16.73 3.28
C TRP A 129 38.53 16.07 3.20
N ARG A 130 38.46 14.73 3.21
CA ARG A 130 37.18 13.99 3.18
C ARG A 130 36.33 14.27 4.42
N VAL A 131 36.95 14.27 5.60
CA VAL A 131 36.26 14.56 6.86
C VAL A 131 35.68 15.97 6.84
N ASN A 132 36.46 16.97 6.44
CA ASN A 132 36.00 18.35 6.34
C ASN A 132 34.87 18.51 5.31
N ALA A 133 34.91 17.75 4.20
CA ALA A 133 33.86 17.78 3.19
C ALA A 133 32.53 17.20 3.69
N GLN A 134 32.57 16.19 4.56
CA GLN A 134 31.37 15.49 5.08
C GLN A 134 30.88 16.04 6.43
N GLU A 135 31.67 16.86 7.13
CA GLU A 135 31.38 17.31 8.49
C GLU A 135 30.02 18.01 8.63
N ALA A 136 29.66 18.89 7.69
CA ALA A 136 28.39 19.59 7.74
C ALA A 136 27.18 18.65 7.59
N GLY A 137 27.28 17.66 6.69
CA GLY A 137 26.26 16.64 6.47
C GLY A 137 26.08 15.75 7.71
N ALA A 138 27.18 15.18 8.21
CA ALA A 138 27.17 14.33 9.39
C ALA A 138 26.64 15.04 10.64
N ARG A 139 26.97 16.32 10.84
CA ARG A 139 26.39 17.14 11.94
C ARG A 139 24.89 17.34 11.77
N ALA A 140 24.43 17.65 10.56
CA ALA A 140 23.00 17.79 10.29
C ALA A 140 22.25 16.46 10.49
N ALA A 141 22.81 15.36 10.02
CA ALA A 141 22.27 14.01 10.21
C ALA A 141 22.18 13.64 11.70
N SER A 142 23.26 13.87 12.46
CA SER A 142 23.29 13.66 13.91
C SER A 142 22.23 14.50 14.65
N HIS A 143 22.08 15.77 14.28
CA HIS A 143 21.03 16.63 14.83
C HIS A 143 19.62 16.09 14.54
N ARG A 144 19.34 15.66 13.31
CA ARG A 144 18.05 15.07 12.95
C ARG A 144 17.77 13.79 13.74
N LEU A 145 18.74 12.89 13.85
CA LEU A 145 18.63 11.66 14.65
C LEU A 145 18.40 11.95 16.14
N SER A 146 19.04 13.00 16.67
CA SER A 146 18.82 13.41 18.07
C SER A 146 17.42 13.96 18.30
N ALA A 147 16.88 14.73 17.35
CA ALA A 147 15.51 15.26 17.42
C ALA A 147 14.48 14.13 17.33
N ASP A 148 14.69 13.17 16.43
CA ASP A 148 13.87 11.95 16.30
C ASP A 148 13.87 11.13 17.60
N ARG A 149 15.04 10.93 18.22
CA ARG A 149 15.14 10.22 19.51
C ARG A 149 14.33 10.91 20.61
N LEU A 150 14.46 12.24 20.74
CA LEU A 150 13.70 13.00 21.72
C LEU A 150 12.19 12.91 21.45
N ALA A 151 11.78 12.95 20.18
CA ALA A 151 10.39 12.77 19.81
C ALA A 151 9.87 11.36 20.17
N ALA A 152 10.69 10.33 19.96
CA ALA A 152 10.35 8.93 20.25
C ALA A 152 10.28 8.59 21.75
N GLU A 153 10.98 9.35 22.61
CA GLU A 153 10.95 9.17 24.07
C GLU A 153 9.64 9.61 24.73
N GLU A 154 8.80 10.37 24.02
CA GLU A 154 7.56 10.93 24.54
C GLU A 154 6.45 9.86 24.58
N PRO A 155 5.93 9.51 25.78
CA PRO A 155 5.04 8.34 25.94
C PRO A 155 3.77 8.40 25.10
N TRP A 156 3.19 9.60 24.96
CA TRP A 156 1.96 9.78 24.19
C TRP A 156 2.13 9.46 22.70
N ARG A 157 3.33 9.68 22.13
CA ARG A 157 3.60 9.33 20.72
C ARG A 157 3.66 7.82 20.56
N ALA A 158 4.35 7.11 21.46
CA ALA A 158 4.41 5.66 21.42
C ALA A 158 3.01 5.03 21.54
N GLU A 159 2.18 5.55 22.46
CA GLU A 159 0.78 5.12 22.61
C GLU A 159 -0.05 5.40 21.35
N ALA A 160 0.09 6.59 20.76
CA ALA A 160 -0.62 6.98 19.54
C ALA A 160 -0.22 6.12 18.34
N VAL A 161 1.07 5.84 18.14
CA VAL A 161 1.56 4.97 17.05
C VAL A 161 1.01 3.55 17.22
N MET A 162 1.09 2.97 18.42
CA MET A 162 0.54 1.63 18.68
C MET A 162 -0.98 1.57 18.46
N ALA A 163 -1.72 2.59 18.92
CA ALA A 163 -3.15 2.69 18.68
C ALA A 163 -3.47 2.82 17.19
N GLY A 164 -2.64 3.58 16.45
CA GLY A 164 -2.72 3.73 15.00
C GLY A 164 -2.52 2.41 14.25
N ASP A 165 -1.49 1.66 14.59
CA ASP A 165 -1.21 0.37 13.94
C ASP A 165 -2.35 -0.63 14.15
N LYS A 166 -2.94 -0.64 15.35
CA LYS A 166 -4.17 -1.41 15.60
C LYS A 166 -5.34 -0.89 14.78
N ALA A 167 -5.55 0.43 14.75
CA ALA A 167 -6.64 1.04 14.00
C ALA A 167 -6.53 0.79 12.49
N ARG A 168 -5.32 0.71 11.92
CA ARG A 168 -5.09 0.35 10.50
C ARG A 168 -5.58 -1.05 10.18
N GLN A 169 -5.31 -2.02 11.06
CA GLN A 169 -5.83 -3.38 10.92
C GLN A 169 -7.37 -3.39 11.01
N GLU A 170 -7.94 -2.65 11.96
CA GLU A 170 -9.38 -2.53 12.11
C GLU A 170 -10.05 -1.87 10.88
N VAL A 171 -9.42 -0.86 10.27
CA VAL A 171 -9.94 -0.18 9.07
C VAL A 171 -10.03 -1.14 7.88
N LEU A 172 -9.07 -2.04 7.67
CA LEU A 172 -9.14 -3.04 6.61
C LEU A 172 -10.36 -3.97 6.79
N ASP A 173 -10.61 -4.42 8.02
CA ASP A 173 -11.78 -5.25 8.34
C ASP A 173 -13.09 -4.47 8.17
N ILE A 174 -13.12 -3.21 8.58
CA ILE A 174 -14.26 -2.30 8.38
C ILE A 174 -14.54 -2.13 6.89
N ALA A 175 -13.52 -1.82 6.08
CA ALA A 175 -13.62 -1.66 4.64
C ALA A 175 -14.16 -2.92 3.97
N ARG A 176 -13.63 -4.09 4.34
CA ARG A 176 -14.11 -5.39 3.86
C ARG A 176 -15.58 -5.64 4.18
N ARG A 177 -15.99 -5.41 5.43
CA ARG A 177 -17.40 -5.58 5.86
C ARG A 177 -18.33 -4.63 5.12
N ARG A 178 -17.93 -3.37 4.94
CA ARG A 178 -18.72 -2.36 4.20
C ARG A 178 -18.89 -2.74 2.74
N LEU A 179 -17.80 -3.07 2.06
CA LEU A 179 -17.85 -3.51 0.67
C LEU A 179 -18.73 -4.75 0.50
N THR A 180 -18.57 -5.75 1.37
CA THR A 180 -19.38 -6.98 1.34
C THR A 180 -20.87 -6.67 1.53
N ARG A 181 -21.22 -5.80 2.49
CA ARG A 181 -22.61 -5.37 2.73
C ARG A 181 -23.17 -4.65 1.50
N ALA A 182 -22.43 -3.70 0.95
CA ALA A 182 -22.83 -2.91 -0.22
C ALA A 182 -23.11 -3.80 -1.45
N LEU A 183 -22.19 -4.73 -1.73
CA LEU A 183 -22.34 -5.69 -2.83
C LEU A 183 -23.50 -6.66 -2.61
N ALA A 184 -23.71 -7.14 -1.37
CA ALA A 184 -24.84 -8.01 -1.04
C ALA A 184 -26.19 -7.30 -1.18
N ALA A 185 -26.25 -6.01 -0.85
CA ALA A 185 -27.45 -5.18 -0.90
C ALA A 185 -27.72 -4.54 -2.29
N ASP A 186 -26.88 -4.80 -3.31
CA ASP A 186 -27.02 -4.22 -4.65
C ASP A 186 -27.02 -2.67 -4.65
N THR A 187 -26.26 -2.04 -3.75
CA THR A 187 -26.17 -0.58 -3.66
C THR A 187 -25.38 0.03 -4.80
N ARG A 188 -25.64 1.31 -5.10
CA ARG A 188 -24.82 2.08 -6.05
C ARG A 188 -23.53 2.52 -5.37
N LEU A 189 -22.39 2.14 -5.95
CA LEU A 189 -21.08 2.49 -5.39
C LEU A 189 -20.64 3.89 -5.87
N PRO A 190 -19.82 4.60 -5.07
CA PRO A 190 -19.33 5.93 -5.41
C PRO A 190 -18.62 6.00 -6.78
N LEU A 191 -18.64 7.17 -7.40
CA LEU A 191 -17.99 7.38 -8.70
C LEU A 191 -16.49 7.07 -8.66
N TRP A 192 -15.77 7.58 -7.66
CA TRP A 192 -14.34 7.32 -7.47
C TRP A 192 -14.04 5.82 -7.40
N PHE A 193 -14.95 5.02 -6.81
CA PHE A 193 -14.78 3.57 -6.66
C PHE A 193 -14.87 2.90 -8.04
N ARG A 194 -15.88 3.26 -8.82
CA ARG A 194 -16.11 2.71 -10.16
C ARG A 194 -15.04 3.13 -11.16
N VAL A 195 -14.57 4.38 -11.10
CA VAL A 195 -13.53 4.91 -11.98
C VAL A 195 -12.15 4.41 -11.59
N GLY A 196 -11.86 4.36 -10.29
CA GLY A 196 -10.53 4.03 -9.77
C GLY A 196 -10.16 2.56 -9.90
N LEU A 197 -11.12 1.67 -9.65
CA LEU A 197 -10.84 0.23 -9.54
C LEU A 197 -10.85 -0.50 -10.89
N GLY A 198 -11.55 0.06 -11.89
CA GLY A 198 -11.67 -0.55 -13.21
C GLY A 198 -12.60 -1.78 -13.25
N GLU A 199 -12.56 -2.49 -14.37
CA GLU A 199 -13.39 -3.66 -14.60
C GLU A 199 -12.95 -4.85 -13.75
N ILE A 200 -13.88 -5.76 -13.47
CA ILE A 200 -13.55 -6.98 -12.75
C ILE A 200 -12.65 -7.88 -13.57
N THR A 201 -11.60 -8.39 -12.93
CA THR A 201 -10.73 -9.40 -13.50
C THR A 201 -11.44 -10.74 -13.55
N THR A 202 -11.57 -11.31 -14.74
CA THR A 202 -12.04 -12.69 -14.96
C THR A 202 -10.87 -13.62 -15.28
N PRO A 203 -10.87 -14.88 -14.82
CA PRO A 203 -11.93 -15.57 -14.07
C PRO A 203 -11.85 -15.37 -12.54
N ASP A 204 -10.75 -14.85 -12.00
CA ASP A 204 -10.54 -14.68 -10.56
C ASP A 204 -10.77 -13.22 -10.11
N PRO A 205 -11.87 -12.92 -9.39
CA PRO A 205 -12.15 -11.59 -8.88
C PRO A 205 -11.42 -11.28 -7.56
N SER A 206 -10.69 -12.23 -6.97
CA SER A 206 -10.11 -12.08 -5.62
C SER A 206 -9.18 -10.89 -5.52
N ARG A 207 -8.30 -10.70 -6.51
CA ARG A 207 -7.38 -9.55 -6.57
C ARG A 207 -8.10 -8.22 -6.68
N TRP A 208 -9.18 -8.18 -7.45
CA TRP A 208 -10.02 -6.98 -7.57
C TRP A 208 -10.68 -6.64 -6.22
N VAL A 209 -11.19 -7.65 -5.51
CA VAL A 209 -11.78 -7.45 -4.17
C VAL A 209 -10.74 -6.99 -3.16
N GLU A 210 -9.52 -7.55 -3.19
CA GLU A 210 -8.42 -7.11 -2.33
C GLU A 210 -8.05 -5.65 -2.58
N ALA A 211 -7.87 -5.25 -3.84
CA ALA A 211 -7.61 -3.86 -4.22
C ALA A 211 -8.77 -2.93 -3.84
N ALA A 212 -10.02 -3.39 -3.98
CA ALA A 212 -11.21 -2.63 -3.57
C ALA A 212 -11.21 -2.32 -2.06
N VAL A 213 -10.87 -3.33 -1.25
CA VAL A 213 -10.78 -3.20 0.21
C VAL A 213 -9.63 -2.28 0.58
N ALA A 214 -8.45 -2.46 -0.04
CA ALA A 214 -7.28 -1.62 0.18
C ALA A 214 -7.59 -0.14 -0.16
N LEU A 215 -8.28 0.11 -1.26
CA LEU A 215 -8.66 1.45 -1.69
C LEU A 215 -9.63 2.12 -0.71
N VAL A 216 -10.68 1.42 -0.27
CA VAL A 216 -11.62 1.94 0.75
C VAL A 216 -10.87 2.21 2.06
N ALA A 217 -10.01 1.29 2.50
CA ALA A 217 -9.22 1.45 3.71
C ALA A 217 -8.29 2.66 3.63
N TYR A 218 -7.61 2.87 2.50
CA TYR A 218 -6.75 4.03 2.27
C TYR A 218 -7.52 5.35 2.39
N ARG A 219 -8.70 5.44 1.78
CA ARG A 219 -9.52 6.65 1.86
C ARG A 219 -9.99 6.93 3.29
N LEU A 220 -10.36 5.89 4.04
CA LEU A 220 -10.74 6.01 5.45
C LEU A 220 -9.56 6.41 6.35
N GLU A 221 -8.37 5.85 6.11
CA GLU A 221 -7.15 6.16 6.87
C GLU A 221 -6.69 7.60 6.65
N TYR A 222 -6.57 8.01 5.39
CA TYR A 222 -5.99 9.31 5.03
C TYR A 222 -7.04 10.41 4.81
N GLY A 223 -8.32 10.11 5.03
CA GLY A 223 -9.41 11.07 4.91
C GLY A 223 -9.59 11.63 3.49
N VAL A 224 -9.38 10.79 2.47
CA VAL A 224 -9.55 11.20 1.08
C VAL A 224 -11.04 11.32 0.76
N VAL A 225 -11.47 12.54 0.44
CA VAL A 225 -12.88 12.85 0.13
C VAL A 225 -13.11 13.29 -1.31
N ASP A 226 -12.07 13.22 -2.15
CA ASP A 226 -12.17 13.60 -3.55
C ASP A 226 -13.18 12.68 -4.27
N PRO A 227 -14.22 13.23 -4.93
CA PRO A 227 -15.27 12.46 -5.58
C PRO A 227 -14.83 11.81 -6.91
N ILE A 228 -13.70 12.23 -7.47
CA ILE A 228 -13.17 11.79 -8.76
C ILE A 228 -11.86 11.04 -8.57
N SER A 229 -10.90 11.61 -7.84
CA SER A 229 -9.60 10.98 -7.59
C SER A 229 -9.74 9.95 -6.46
N PRO A 230 -9.61 8.64 -6.75
CA PRO A 230 -9.76 7.59 -5.73
C PRO A 230 -8.72 7.69 -4.62
N LEU A 231 -7.49 8.12 -4.94
CA LEU A 231 -6.37 8.25 -4.00
C LEU A 231 -6.09 9.70 -3.56
N GLY A 232 -6.81 10.68 -4.13
CA GLY A 232 -6.60 12.09 -3.82
C GLY A 232 -5.30 12.64 -4.39
N GLU A 233 -4.66 13.55 -3.65
CA GLU A 233 -3.36 14.14 -4.02
C GLU A 233 -2.22 13.15 -3.78
N ILE A 234 -1.28 13.10 -4.74
CA ILE A 234 -0.10 12.25 -4.66
C ILE A 234 0.77 12.72 -3.48
N PRO A 235 0.97 11.90 -2.45
CA PRO A 235 1.80 12.25 -1.30
C PRO A 235 3.29 12.34 -1.68
N SER A 236 4.03 13.20 -0.98
CA SER A 236 5.48 13.32 -1.13
C SER A 236 6.22 12.75 0.08
N ALA A 237 7.20 11.88 -0.17
CA ALA A 237 8.10 11.33 0.84
C ALA A 237 9.32 12.23 1.13
N THR A 238 9.44 13.40 0.49
CA THR A 238 10.66 14.24 0.54
C THR A 238 11.05 14.70 1.95
N SER A 239 10.09 14.87 2.86
CA SER A 239 10.38 15.27 4.24
C SER A 239 11.11 14.18 5.04
N GLY A 240 10.91 12.91 4.67
CA GLY A 240 11.44 11.75 5.37
C GLY A 240 10.77 11.44 6.72
N PHE A 241 9.67 12.13 7.04
CA PHE A 241 8.86 11.82 8.23
C PHE A 241 8.01 10.57 7.99
N ALA A 242 7.83 9.77 9.04
CA ALA A 242 7.21 8.45 9.00
C ALA A 242 5.80 8.50 8.41
N ALA A 243 4.98 9.47 8.82
CA ALA A 243 3.61 9.63 8.30
C ALA A 243 3.58 9.81 6.77
N TRP A 244 4.45 10.68 6.24
CA TRP A 244 4.50 11.00 4.82
C TRP A 244 5.11 9.89 3.98
N VAL A 245 6.18 9.27 4.48
CA VAL A 245 6.80 8.11 3.82
C VAL A 245 5.80 6.96 3.76
N ARG A 246 5.12 6.64 4.87
CA ARG A 246 4.08 5.61 4.92
C ARG A 246 2.95 5.88 3.94
N ARG A 247 2.44 7.12 3.89
CA ARG A 247 1.38 7.48 2.94
C ARG A 247 1.83 7.34 1.49
N ALA A 248 3.09 7.69 1.19
CA ALA A 248 3.65 7.54 -0.14
C ALA A 248 3.85 6.08 -0.55
N GLU A 249 4.32 5.24 0.37
CA GLU A 249 4.41 3.79 0.17
C GLU A 249 3.01 3.19 -0.05
N ALA A 250 2.05 3.47 0.84
CA ALA A 250 0.68 2.99 0.71
C ALA A 250 0.00 3.47 -0.59
N HIS A 251 0.26 4.72 -1.01
CA HIS A 251 -0.24 5.22 -2.29
C HIS A 251 0.37 4.44 -3.46
N THR A 252 1.69 4.23 -3.45
CA THR A 252 2.39 3.48 -4.50
C THR A 252 1.91 2.04 -4.58
N ASP A 253 1.79 1.36 -3.44
CA ASP A 253 1.29 -0.01 -3.35
C ASP A 253 -0.11 -0.15 -3.97
N ILE A 254 -1.01 0.80 -3.70
CA ILE A 254 -2.37 0.76 -4.26
C ILE A 254 -2.33 1.10 -5.75
N VAL A 255 -1.52 2.05 -6.19
CA VAL A 255 -1.35 2.31 -7.63
C VAL A 255 -0.86 1.06 -8.35
N ASP A 256 0.15 0.38 -7.83
CA ASP A 256 0.70 -0.85 -8.40
C ASP A 256 -0.36 -1.97 -8.43
N GLN A 257 -1.13 -2.11 -7.35
CA GLN A 257 -2.27 -3.05 -7.31
C GLN A 257 -3.30 -2.72 -8.39
N LEU A 258 -3.72 -1.46 -8.51
CA LEU A 258 -4.71 -1.02 -9.50
C LEU A 258 -4.20 -1.16 -10.93
N GLU A 259 -2.91 -0.90 -11.18
CA GLU A 259 -2.28 -1.10 -12.49
C GLU A 259 -2.21 -2.58 -12.85
N SER A 260 -1.95 -3.47 -11.87
CA SER A 260 -1.93 -4.91 -12.09
C SER A 260 -3.29 -5.52 -12.47
N LEU A 261 -4.38 -4.79 -12.24
CA LEU A 261 -5.74 -5.18 -12.62
C LEU A 261 -6.10 -4.77 -14.05
N ARG A 262 -5.30 -3.92 -14.71
CA ARG A 262 -5.56 -3.49 -16.09
C ARG A 262 -5.20 -4.61 -17.08
N PRO A 263 -6.03 -4.82 -18.12
CA PRO A 263 -5.81 -5.86 -19.13
C PRO A 263 -4.62 -5.59 -20.06
#